data_AF-A0A7W1YTZ7-F1
#
_entry.id   AF-A0A7W1YTZ7-F1
#
_cell.length_a   1.000
_cell.length_b   1.000
_cell.length_c   1.000
_cell.angle_alpha   90.00
_cell.angle_beta   90.00
_cell.angle_gamma   90.00
#
_symmetry.space_group_name_H-M   'P 1'
#
loop_
_entity.id
_entity.type
_entity.pdbx_description
1 polymer ?
#
loop_
_entity_poly.entity_id
_entity_poly.type
_entity_poly.pdbx_seq_one_letter_code
_entity_poly.pdbx_strand_id
1 'polypeptide(L)'
;VYLGGAAGLVGSVGQASYAVAKAGLFGLTRAVALEMAGRDVCVNYVAPFAFTRMTESIPPVTDELRQYLESAPLATPGDIAPFIAWLCSPEAAGVSGQVLGARGAEIAVWSQPRPRQQLVEVTGWDGPALNRTARPGLDEHLTPLESEFELFGTPPVAVARA
;
A
#
# COMPACT_ATOMS: atom_id res chain seq x y z
N VAL A 1 6.84 -4.12 13.68
CA VAL A 1 5.85 -3.62 12.70
C VAL A 1 6.20 -2.19 12.32
N TYR A 2 6.32 -1.86 11.03
CA TYR A 2 6.53 -0.51 10.53
C TYR A 2 5.22 0.10 10.02
N LEU A 3 4.92 1.34 10.43
CA LEU A 3 3.71 2.06 10.01
C LEU A 3 3.95 2.84 8.72
N GLY A 4 3.50 2.24 7.63
CA GLY A 4 3.48 2.75 6.27
C GLY A 4 2.31 3.69 5.98
N GLY A 5 1.75 3.53 4.78
CA GLY A 5 0.56 4.23 4.27
C GLY A 5 0.39 3.97 2.77
N ALA A 6 -0.85 3.89 2.29
CA ALA A 6 -1.10 3.57 0.88
C ALA A 6 -0.54 4.65 -0.08
N ALA A 7 -0.43 5.92 0.34
CA ALA A 7 0.34 6.93 -0.39
C ALA A 7 1.79 6.54 -0.73
N GLY A 8 2.45 5.68 0.08
CA GLY A 8 3.79 5.16 -0.22
C GLY A 8 3.81 3.93 -1.14
N LEU A 9 2.63 3.36 -1.43
CA LEU A 9 2.46 2.19 -2.29
C LEU A 9 1.90 2.57 -3.66
N VAL A 10 0.89 3.43 -3.70
CA VAL A 10 0.16 3.81 -4.92
C VAL A 10 0.27 5.30 -5.26
N GLY A 11 0.84 6.11 -4.34
CA GLY A 11 0.94 7.55 -4.52
C GLY A 11 -0.31 8.31 -4.07
N SER A 12 -0.12 9.58 -3.73
CA SER A 12 -1.21 10.51 -3.39
C SER A 12 -0.85 11.93 -3.81
N VAL A 13 -1.82 12.63 -4.41
CA VAL A 13 -1.64 13.97 -4.96
C VAL A 13 -1.27 14.95 -3.85
N GLY A 14 -0.24 15.77 -4.08
CA GLY A 14 0.24 16.75 -3.11
C GLY A 14 1.04 16.17 -1.93
N GLN A 15 1.25 14.86 -1.90
CA GLN A 15 1.92 14.16 -0.79
C GLN A 15 3.27 13.53 -1.18
N ALA A 16 4.00 14.10 -2.14
CA ALA A 16 5.24 13.51 -2.67
C ALA A 16 6.29 13.21 -1.58
N SER A 17 6.53 14.13 -0.65
CA SER A 17 7.48 13.94 0.46
C SER A 17 7.04 12.82 1.41
N TYR A 18 5.74 12.77 1.71
CA TYR A 18 5.14 11.72 2.54
C TYR A 18 5.21 10.35 1.82
N ALA A 19 4.90 10.31 0.53
CA ALA A 19 4.97 9.12 -0.30
C ALA A 19 6.39 8.53 -0.32
N VAL A 20 7.43 9.36 -0.52
CA VAL A 20 8.83 8.91 -0.45
C VAL A 20 9.18 8.34 0.93
N ALA A 21 8.81 9.05 2.01
CA ALA A 21 9.08 8.59 3.37
C ALA A 21 8.41 7.23 3.66
N LYS A 22 7.17 7.03 3.22
CA LYS A 22 6.44 5.78 3.40
C LYS A 22 6.90 4.67 2.45
N ALA A 23 7.28 5.00 1.22
CA ALA A 23 7.84 4.04 0.27
C ALA A 23 9.20 3.49 0.75
N GLY A 24 10.02 4.29 1.41
CA GLY A 24 11.29 3.83 2.00
C GLY A 24 11.10 2.68 3.00
N LEU A 25 9.99 2.68 3.74
CA LEU A 25 9.66 1.60 4.68
C LEU A 25 9.37 0.27 3.97
N PHE A 26 8.92 0.28 2.72
CA PHE A 26 8.67 -0.95 1.96
C PHE A 26 9.98 -1.75 1.76
N GLY A 27 11.02 -1.09 1.24
CA GLY A 27 12.34 -1.70 1.05
C GLY A 27 12.99 -2.08 2.38
N LEU A 28 12.91 -1.20 3.38
CA LEU A 28 13.44 -1.44 4.72
C LEU A 28 12.81 -2.68 5.37
N THR A 29 11.49 -2.82 5.28
CA THR A 29 10.75 -3.99 5.81
C THR A 29 11.34 -5.28 5.26
N ARG A 30 11.57 -5.35 3.94
CA ARG A 30 12.10 -6.54 3.28
C ARG A 30 13.53 -6.84 3.67
N ALA A 31 14.39 -5.83 3.71
CA ALA A 31 15.79 -5.99 4.11
C ALA A 31 15.90 -6.51 5.55
N VAL A 32 15.24 -5.85 6.50
CA VAL A 32 15.31 -6.24 7.92
C VAL A 32 14.63 -7.60 8.14
N ALA A 33 13.51 -7.89 7.46
CA ALA A 33 12.90 -9.22 7.55
C ALA A 33 13.85 -10.35 7.12
N LEU A 34 14.65 -10.14 6.07
CA LEU A 34 15.64 -11.10 5.60
C LEU A 34 16.81 -11.25 6.58
N GLU A 35 17.34 -10.13 7.10
CA GLU A 35 18.40 -10.12 8.11
C GLU A 35 17.99 -10.83 9.41
N MET A 36 16.70 -10.76 9.73
CA MET A 36 16.11 -11.29 10.95
C MET A 36 15.51 -12.70 10.80
N ALA A 37 15.47 -13.27 9.59
CA ALA A 37 14.81 -14.54 9.31
C ALA A 37 15.34 -15.72 10.17
N GLY A 38 16.61 -15.69 10.57
CA GLY A 38 17.22 -16.70 11.45
C GLY A 38 17.19 -16.36 12.94
N ARG A 39 16.44 -15.33 13.35
CA ARG A 39 16.42 -14.81 14.74
C ARG A 39 15.02 -14.80 15.35
N ASP A 40 14.06 -15.48 14.74
CA ASP A 40 12.65 -15.50 15.16
C ASP A 40 12.03 -14.10 15.31
N VAL A 41 12.54 -13.11 14.57
CA VAL A 41 12.02 -11.73 14.57
C VAL A 41 11.25 -11.49 13.28
N CYS A 42 9.98 -11.14 13.43
CA CYS A 42 9.06 -10.83 12.34
C CYS A 42 9.02 -9.32 12.06
N VAL A 43 9.08 -8.94 10.79
CA VAL A 43 9.07 -7.54 10.36
C VAL A 43 8.09 -7.36 9.22
N ASN A 44 7.06 -6.53 9.42
CA ASN A 44 6.03 -6.26 8.42
C ASN A 44 5.79 -4.76 8.26
N TYR A 45 5.40 -4.37 7.06
CA TYR A 45 4.87 -3.07 6.71
C TYR A 45 3.35 -3.11 6.85
N VAL A 46 2.77 -2.10 7.50
CA VAL A 46 1.31 -1.94 7.55
C VAL A 46 0.92 -0.58 6.97
N ALA A 47 0.02 -0.58 5.98
CA ALA A 47 -0.70 0.58 5.49
C ALA A 47 -2.07 0.68 6.21
N PRO A 48 -2.15 1.45 7.30
CA PRO A 48 -3.43 1.69 7.96
C PRO A 48 -4.23 2.73 7.18
N PHE A 49 -5.55 2.54 7.16
CA PHE A 49 -6.51 3.55 6.73
C PHE A 49 -7.44 3.86 7.91
N ALA A 50 -7.21 5.02 8.52
CA ALA A 50 -7.98 5.47 9.66
C ALA A 50 -8.08 7.00 9.64
N PHE A 51 -9.25 7.50 10.03
CA PHE A 51 -9.53 8.90 10.18
C PHE A 51 -9.06 9.38 11.56
N THR A 52 -8.26 10.44 11.55
CA THR A 52 -7.71 11.08 12.74
C THR A 52 -7.76 12.59 12.58
N ARG A 53 -7.52 13.33 13.69
CA ARG A 53 -7.34 14.79 13.64
C ARG A 53 -6.27 15.24 12.64
N MET A 54 -5.27 14.40 12.36
CA MET A 54 -4.20 14.68 11.38
C MET A 54 -4.71 14.60 9.94
N THR A 55 -5.67 13.73 9.64
CA THR A 55 -6.22 13.54 8.29
C THR A 55 -7.42 14.45 8.03
N GLU A 56 -8.07 14.97 9.08
CA GLU A 56 -9.18 15.94 9.00
C GLU A 56 -8.78 17.25 8.31
N SER A 57 -7.52 17.68 8.46
CA SER A 57 -7.02 18.90 7.82
C SER A 57 -6.64 18.73 6.35
N ILE A 58 -6.79 17.54 5.76
CA ILE A 58 -6.52 17.30 4.35
C ILE A 58 -7.79 17.66 3.57
N PRO A 59 -7.79 18.75 2.78
CA PRO A 59 -8.97 19.14 2.03
C PRO A 59 -9.31 18.07 0.98
N PRO A 60 -10.60 17.73 0.81
CA PRO A 60 -11.01 16.80 -0.23
C PRO A 60 -10.66 17.38 -1.60
N VAL A 61 -9.96 16.58 -2.41
CA VAL A 61 -9.47 16.98 -3.73
C VAL A 61 -10.58 16.97 -4.79
N THR A 62 -11.70 16.27 -4.50
CA THR A 62 -12.88 16.19 -5.35
C THR A 62 -14.17 16.34 -4.52
N ASP A 63 -15.26 16.70 -5.17
CA ASP A 63 -16.57 16.85 -4.51
C ASP A 63 -17.13 15.49 -4.08
N GLU A 64 -16.83 14.43 -4.83
CA GLU A 64 -17.17 13.05 -4.50
C GLU A 64 -16.44 12.59 -3.22
N LEU A 65 -15.15 12.94 -3.10
CA LEU A 65 -14.39 12.64 -1.89
C LEU A 65 -14.94 13.43 -0.69
N ARG A 66 -15.37 14.68 -0.88
CA ARG A 66 -16.02 15.44 0.19
C ARG A 66 -17.29 14.76 0.67
N GLN A 67 -18.18 14.41 -0.25
CA GLN A 67 -19.44 13.75 0.06
C GLN A 67 -19.21 12.37 0.72
N TYR A 68 -18.19 11.66 0.28
CA TYR A 68 -17.75 10.41 0.90
C TYR A 68 -17.30 10.61 2.34
N LEU A 69 -16.43 11.59 2.60
CA LEU A 69 -15.94 11.90 3.96
C LEU A 69 -17.08 12.32 4.91
N GLU A 70 -18.11 12.98 4.40
CA GLU A 70 -19.28 13.41 5.17
C GLU A 70 -20.26 12.27 5.49
N SER A 71 -20.29 11.20 4.70
CA SER A 71 -21.32 10.15 4.78
C SER A 71 -20.80 8.76 5.16
N ALA A 72 -19.52 8.46 4.97
CA ALA A 72 -18.97 7.13 5.20
C ALA A 72 -18.70 6.86 6.68
N PRO A 73 -18.94 5.63 7.18
CA PRO A 73 -18.44 5.22 8.49
C PRO A 73 -16.91 5.26 8.47
N LEU A 74 -16.37 6.26 9.15
CA LEU A 74 -14.94 6.53 9.19
C LEU A 74 -14.26 5.45 10.04
N ALA A 75 -13.43 4.62 9.40
CA ALA A 75 -12.51 3.73 10.11
C ALA A 75 -11.67 4.55 11.11
N THR A 76 -11.60 4.09 12.35
CA THR A 76 -10.89 4.77 13.43
C THR A 76 -9.58 4.05 13.74
N PRO A 77 -8.63 4.71 14.44
CA PRO A 77 -7.44 4.02 14.95
C PRO A 77 -7.78 2.80 15.82
N GLY A 78 -8.92 2.84 16.52
CA GLY A 78 -9.41 1.73 17.34
C GLY A 78 -9.78 0.49 16.53
N ASP A 79 -10.18 0.66 15.26
CA ASP A 79 -10.49 -0.45 14.37
C ASP A 79 -9.21 -1.14 13.85
N ILE A 80 -8.10 -0.39 13.79
CA ILE A 80 -6.80 -0.88 13.29
C ILE A 80 -5.94 -1.49 14.41
N ALA A 81 -6.03 -0.94 15.62
CA ALA A 81 -5.19 -1.32 16.75
C ALA A 81 -5.19 -2.83 17.06
N PRO A 82 -6.34 -3.56 17.02
CA PRO A 82 -6.35 -5.01 17.25
C PRO A 82 -5.47 -5.79 16.27
N PHE A 83 -5.48 -5.41 14.99
CA PHE A 83 -4.64 -6.07 13.99
C PHE A 83 -3.15 -5.83 14.23
N ILE A 84 -2.77 -4.61 14.62
CA ILE A 84 -1.38 -4.29 15.01
C ILE A 84 -0.99 -5.08 16.26
N ALA A 85 -1.87 -5.16 17.26
CA ALA A 85 -1.62 -5.93 18.48
C ALA A 85 -1.42 -7.42 18.17
N TRP A 86 -2.26 -7.99 17.29
CA TRP A 86 -2.11 -9.36 16.82
C TRP A 86 -0.77 -9.58 16.09
N LEU A 87 -0.33 -8.67 15.21
CA LEU A 87 0.98 -8.76 14.55
C LEU A 87 2.17 -8.72 15.53
N CYS A 88 1.96 -8.19 16.73
CA CYS A 88 2.96 -8.16 17.82
C CYS A 88 2.81 -9.32 18.81
N SER A 89 1.86 -10.23 18.59
CA SER A 89 1.57 -11.37 19.45
C SER A 89 2.25 -12.66 18.97
N PRO A 90 2.45 -13.67 19.84
CA PRO A 90 2.96 -14.98 19.43
C PRO A 90 2.15 -15.65 18.31
N GLU A 91 0.84 -15.37 18.23
CA GLU A 91 -0.08 -15.94 17.25
C GLU A 91 0.23 -15.50 15.80
N ALA A 92 0.95 -14.38 15.62
CA ALA A 92 1.41 -13.93 14.31
C ALA A 92 2.83 -14.43 13.96
N ALA A 93 3.39 -15.38 14.71
CA ALA A 93 4.67 -15.97 14.39
C ALA A 93 4.71 -16.51 12.94
N GLY A 94 5.80 -16.21 12.22
CA GLY A 94 5.97 -16.58 10.82
C GLY A 94 5.39 -15.58 9.81
N VAL A 95 4.57 -14.61 10.23
CA VAL A 95 4.17 -13.49 9.37
C VAL A 95 5.32 -12.50 9.31
N SER A 96 6.17 -12.57 8.29
CA SER A 96 7.32 -11.66 8.13
C SER A 96 7.54 -11.26 6.68
N GLY A 97 8.09 -10.06 6.48
CA GLY A 97 8.40 -9.46 5.19
C GLY A 97 7.18 -9.13 4.34
N GLN A 98 6.01 -8.93 4.95
CA GLN A 98 4.75 -8.66 4.24
C GLN A 98 4.42 -7.16 4.19
N VAL A 99 3.59 -6.81 3.20
CA VAL A 99 2.91 -5.52 3.08
C VAL A 99 1.44 -5.78 3.34
N LEU A 100 0.92 -5.20 4.42
CA LEU A 100 -0.41 -5.48 4.92
C LEU A 100 -1.23 -4.18 4.94
N GLY A 101 -2.51 -4.25 4.58
CA GLY A 101 -3.46 -3.16 4.70
C GLY A 101 -4.43 -3.43 5.84
N ALA A 102 -4.87 -2.37 6.52
CA ALA A 102 -5.92 -2.47 7.53
C ALA A 102 -6.85 -1.26 7.44
N ARG A 103 -8.16 -1.50 7.29
CA ARG A 103 -9.18 -0.47 7.07
C ARG A 103 -10.52 -0.91 7.63
N GLY A 104 -10.95 -0.34 8.76
CA GLY A 104 -12.20 -0.78 9.41
C GLY A 104 -12.15 -2.27 9.75
N ALA A 105 -13.09 -3.06 9.24
CA ALA A 105 -13.11 -4.52 9.38
C ALA A 105 -12.26 -5.27 8.33
N GLU A 106 -11.58 -4.57 7.41
CA GLU A 106 -10.83 -5.15 6.31
C GLU A 106 -9.36 -5.30 6.66
N ILE A 107 -8.79 -6.47 6.34
CA ILE A 107 -7.36 -6.74 6.35
C ILE A 107 -6.97 -7.22 4.95
N ALA A 108 -5.91 -6.64 4.38
CA ALA A 108 -5.44 -6.97 3.04
C ALA A 108 -3.97 -7.38 3.06
N VAL A 109 -3.59 -8.30 2.17
CA VAL A 109 -2.18 -8.55 1.83
C VAL A 109 -1.93 -7.92 0.47
N TRP A 110 -0.94 -7.04 0.40
CA TRP A 110 -0.55 -6.38 -0.83
C TRP A 110 0.47 -7.22 -1.60
N SER A 111 0.41 -7.11 -2.93
CA SER A 111 1.44 -7.68 -3.79
C SER A 111 2.78 -7.00 -3.54
N GLN A 112 3.86 -7.75 -3.79
CA GLN A 112 5.22 -7.23 -3.74
C GLN A 112 5.78 -7.15 -5.16
N PRO A 113 6.50 -6.08 -5.52
CA PRO A 113 7.02 -5.89 -6.85
C PRO A 113 7.93 -7.05 -7.26
N ARG A 114 7.57 -7.64 -8.40
CA ARG A 114 8.34 -8.62 -9.16
C ARG A 114 8.21 -8.26 -10.64
N PRO A 115 9.20 -8.60 -11.49
CA PRO A 115 9.03 -8.44 -12.92
C PRO A 115 7.74 -9.13 -13.37
N ARG A 116 6.77 -8.34 -13.85
CA ARG A 116 5.48 -8.85 -14.34
C ARG A 116 5.58 -9.28 -15.80
N GLN A 117 6.39 -8.57 -16.58
CA GLN A 117 6.66 -8.86 -17.97
C GLN A 117 8.14 -8.59 -18.24
N GLN A 118 8.77 -9.47 -19.01
CA GLN A 118 10.15 -9.31 -19.44
C GLN A 118 10.25 -9.55 -20.93
N LEU A 119 10.86 -8.60 -21.64
CA LEU A 119 11.12 -8.68 -23.06
C LEU A 119 12.62 -8.79 -23.27
N VAL A 120 13.02 -9.53 -24.30
CA VAL A 120 14.42 -9.79 -24.60
C VAL A 120 14.68 -9.45 -26.06
N GLU A 121 15.64 -8.56 -26.29
CA GLU A 121 16.20 -8.29 -27.60
C GLU A 121 17.66 -8.75 -27.59
N VAL A 122 17.92 -9.90 -28.21
CA VAL A 122 19.22 -10.58 -28.16
C VAL A 122 20.31 -9.76 -28.84
N THR A 123 19.93 -8.97 -29.85
CA THR A 123 20.87 -8.11 -30.59
C THR A 123 21.14 -6.76 -29.90
N GLY A 124 20.45 -6.49 -28.79
CA GLY A 124 20.52 -5.24 -28.04
C GLY A 124 19.38 -4.28 -28.36
N TRP A 125 19.00 -3.46 -27.38
CA TRP A 125 17.93 -2.48 -27.53
C TRP A 125 18.40 -1.23 -28.27
N ASP A 126 17.70 -0.85 -29.33
CA ASP A 126 17.77 0.47 -29.97
C ASP A 126 16.37 1.12 -30.02
N GLY A 127 16.30 2.41 -30.38
CA GLY A 127 15.02 3.14 -30.47
C GLY A 127 13.98 2.43 -31.36
N PRO A 128 14.34 1.99 -32.58
CA PRO A 128 13.46 1.20 -33.43
C PRO A 128 12.97 -0.12 -32.79
N ALA A 129 13.84 -0.89 -32.13
CA ALA A 129 13.47 -2.14 -31.45
C ALA A 129 12.57 -1.88 -30.25
N LEU A 130 12.79 -0.78 -29.51
CA LEU A 130 11.88 -0.36 -28.43
C LEU A 130 10.47 -0.07 -28.97
N ASN A 131 10.35 0.63 -30.09
CA ASN A 131 9.04 0.93 -30.68
C ASN A 131 8.34 -0.29 -31.28
N ARG A 132 9.09 -1.19 -31.93
CA ARG A 132 8.52 -2.38 -32.58
C ARG A 132 8.22 -3.51 -31.61
N THR A 133 9.01 -3.64 -30.53
CA THR A 133 8.97 -4.79 -29.62
C THR A 133 8.61 -4.39 -28.20
N ALA A 134 9.32 -3.43 -27.59
CA ALA A 134 9.12 -3.10 -26.18
C ALA A 134 7.77 -2.44 -25.92
N ARG A 135 7.41 -1.41 -26.69
CA ARG A 135 6.17 -0.65 -26.51
C ARG A 135 4.92 -1.56 -26.54
N PRO A 136 4.64 -2.31 -27.63
CA PRO A 136 3.46 -3.18 -27.65
C PRO A 136 3.53 -4.28 -26.59
N GLY A 137 4.73 -4.83 -26.32
CA GLY A 137 4.91 -5.88 -25.32
C GLY A 137 4.79 -5.40 -23.87
N LEU A 138 4.86 -4.10 -23.59
CA LEU A 138 4.69 -3.52 -22.26
C LEU A 138 3.27 -2.98 -22.03
N ASP A 139 2.63 -2.41 -23.06
CA ASP A 139 1.35 -1.71 -22.95
C ASP A 139 0.25 -2.56 -22.28
N GLU A 140 0.19 -3.86 -22.57
CA GLU A 140 -0.79 -4.78 -21.97
C GLU A 140 -0.56 -5.06 -20.46
N HIS A 141 0.60 -4.68 -19.94
CA HIS A 141 1.00 -4.97 -18.56
C HIS A 141 1.27 -3.71 -17.72
N LEU A 142 1.13 -2.52 -18.30
CA LEU A 142 1.24 -1.26 -17.56
C LEU A 142 0.11 -1.16 -16.53
N THR A 143 0.45 -0.69 -15.33
CA THR A 143 -0.53 -0.38 -14.31
C THR A 143 -1.13 0.99 -14.60
N PRO A 144 -2.47 1.14 -14.64
CA PRO A 144 -3.10 2.44 -14.81
C PRO A 144 -2.63 3.45 -13.76
N LEU A 145 -2.64 4.74 -14.14
CA LEU A 145 -2.35 5.81 -13.20
C LEU A 145 -3.62 6.14 -12.40
N GLU A 146 -3.71 5.58 -11.20
CA GLU A 146 -4.82 5.76 -10.27
C GLU A 146 -4.27 6.26 -8.93
N SER A 147 -4.97 7.21 -8.31
CA SER A 147 -4.65 7.71 -6.98
C SER A 147 -5.12 6.76 -5.88
N GLU A 148 -4.57 6.93 -4.67
CA GLU A 148 -5.05 6.25 -3.46
C GLU A 148 -6.58 6.35 -3.29
N PHE A 149 -7.17 7.51 -3.57
CA PHE A 149 -8.62 7.71 -3.43
C PHE A 149 -9.44 7.00 -4.51
N GLU A 150 -8.92 6.84 -5.71
CA GLU A 150 -9.60 6.09 -6.77
C GLU A 150 -9.56 4.58 -6.46
N LEU A 151 -8.42 4.08 -5.97
CA LEU A 151 -8.26 2.67 -5.60
C LEU A 151 -9.03 2.29 -4.32
N PHE A 152 -9.12 3.19 -3.34
CA PHE A 152 -9.81 2.97 -2.06
C PHE A 152 -11.09 3.80 -1.90
N GLY A 153 -11.70 4.22 -3.01
CA GLY A 153 -12.90 5.07 -3.03
C GLY A 153 -14.19 4.40 -2.54
N THR A 154 -14.13 3.13 -2.13
CA THR A 154 -15.24 2.41 -1.51
C THR A 154 -15.31 2.68 0.00
N PRO A 155 -16.51 2.84 0.58
CA PRO A 155 -16.65 2.98 2.03
C PRO A 155 -16.01 1.82 2.77
N PRO A 156 -15.30 2.06 3.90
CA PRO A 156 -14.78 0.97 4.72
C PRO A 156 -15.93 0.11 5.21
N VAL A 157 -15.73 -1.21 5.23
CA VAL A 157 -16.64 -2.08 6.00
C VAL A 157 -16.51 -1.71 7.48
N ALA A 158 -17.59 -1.18 8.05
CA ALA A 158 -17.63 -0.73 9.43
C ALA A 158 -17.46 -1.91 10.41
N VAL A 159 -16.76 -1.67 11.52
CA VAL A 159 -16.74 -2.60 12.65
C VAL A 159 -18.08 -2.48 13.38
N ALA A 160 -18.78 -3.61 13.56
CA ALA A 160 -20.01 -3.64 14.35
C ALA A 160 -19.69 -3.25 15.80
N ARG A 161 -20.22 -2.11 16.26
CA ARG A 161 -20.10 -1.67 17.66
C ARG A 161 -21.29 -2.25 18.43
N ALA A 162 -20.98 -3.01 19.47
CA ALA A 162 -21.97 -3.54 20.41
C ALA A 162 -22.54 -2.43 21.30
#